data_AF-A0A1Q5A5F9-F1
#
_entry.id   AF-A0A1Q5A5F9-F1
#
_cell.length_a   1.000
_cell.length_b   1.000
_cell.length_c   1.000
_cell.angle_alpha   90.00
_cell.angle_beta   90.00
_cell.angle_gamma   90.00
#
_symmetry.space_group_name_H-M   'P 1'
#
loop_
_entity.id
_entity.type
_entity.pdbx_description
1 polymer ?
#
loop_
_entity_poly.entity_id
_entity_poly.type
_entity_poly.pdbx_seq_one_letter_code
_entity_poly.pdbx_strand_id
1 'polypeptide(L)' 'MNICVDCDRVILGPPEPVSGGESMSGAREATYAHPADSLDCRPLVPAKRIFRDELRGDRPARYR' A
#
# COMPACT_ATOMS: atom_id res chain seq x y z
N MET A 1 16.28 4.55 -1.40
CA MET A 1 15.11 5.34 -1.83
C MET A 1 13.98 4.35 -2.04
N ASN A 2 12.88 4.48 -1.29
CA ASN A 2 11.79 3.51 -1.34
C ASN A 2 10.69 4.05 -2.24
N ILE A 3 10.27 3.23 -3.21
CA ILE A 3 9.19 3.55 -4.14
C ILE A 3 7.94 2.83 -3.63
N CYS A 4 6.85 3.57 -3.48
CA CYS A 4 5.58 3.01 -3.05
C CYS A 4 4.97 2.13 -4.14
N VAL A 5 4.67 0.88 -3.82
CA VAL A 5 4.04 -0.06 -4.77
C VAL A 5 2.58 0.28 -5.11
N ASP A 6 1.95 1.20 -4.38
CA ASP A 6 0.56 1.61 -4.64
C ASP A 6 0.45 2.75 -5.66
N CYS A 7 1.42 3.66 -5.69
CA CYS A 7 1.34 4.92 -6.43
C CYS A 7 2.61 5.29 -7.21
N ASP A 8 3.64 4.44 -7.18
CA ASP A 8 4.94 4.62 -7.84
C ASP A 8 5.67 5.92 -7.48
N ARG A 9 5.28 6.56 -6.37
CA ARG A 9 5.94 7.76 -5.83
C ARG A 9 7.01 7.39 -4.82
N VAL A 10 7.98 8.28 -4.69
CA VAL A 10 9.00 8.19 -3.65
C VAL A 10 8.35 8.40 -2.28
N ILE A 11 8.67 7.51 -1.34
CA ILE A 11 8.25 7.64 0.06
C ILE A 11 9.24 8.56 0.77
N LEU A 12 8.76 9.73 1.19
CA LEU A 12 9.50 10.67 2.02
C LEU A 12 9.11 10.43 3.48
N GLY A 13 9.72 9.43 4.12
CA GLY A 13 9.40 9.03 5.49
C GLY A 13 9.59 7.54 5.75
N PRO A 14 9.17 7.05 6.94
CA PRO A 14 9.22 5.63 7.25
C PRO A 14 8.26 4.87 6.33
N PRO A 15 8.75 3.91 5.51
CA PRO A 15 7.88 3.06 4.73
C PRO A 15 7.25 1.97 5.60
N GLU A 16 6.08 1.48 5.19
CA GLU A 16 5.55 0.22 5.69
C GLU A 16 5.94 -0.92 4.73
N PRO A 17 6.49 -2.03 5.24
CA PRO A 17 6.75 -3.21 4.43
C PRO A 17 5.43 -3.86 4.05
N VAL A 18 5.21 -4.08 2.76
CA VAL A 18 4.09 -4.85 2.25
C VAL A 18 4.58 -6.29 2.10
N SER A 19 4.21 -7.14 3.06
CA SER A 19 4.30 -8.58 2.86
C SER A 19 3.15 -8.99 1.94
N GLY A 20 3.38 -8.94 0.62
CA GLY A 20 2.52 -9.66 -0.31
C GLY A 20 2.48 -11.12 0.14
N GLY A 21 1.28 -11.66 0.37
CA GLY A 21 1.04 -12.95 1.04
C GLY A 21 1.92 -14.09 0.56
N GLU A 22 2.25 -14.98 1.50
CA GLU A 22 2.98 -16.25 1.40
C GLU A 22 3.31 -16.69 -0.04
N SER A 23 4.35 -16.10 -0.63
CA SER A 23 4.95 -16.66 -1.84
C SER A 23 5.86 -17.79 -1.40
N MET A 24 5.51 -19.03 -1.74
CA MET A 24 6.32 -20.23 -1.49
C MET A 24 7.71 -20.20 -2.17
N SER A 25 7.94 -19.24 -3.07
CA SER A 25 9.23 -18.93 -3.67
C SER A 25 9.89 -17.82 -2.85
N GLY A 26 10.85 -18.16 -1.99
CA GLY A 26 11.56 -17.25 -1.06
C GLY A 26 12.34 -16.06 -1.67
N ALA A 27 12.03 -15.67 -2.90
CA ALA A 27 12.50 -14.47 -3.57
C ALA A 27 11.33 -13.49 -3.71
N ARG A 28 11.04 -12.71 -2.67
CA ARG A 28 10.33 -11.44 -2.86
C ARG A 28 11.23 -10.31 -2.41
N GLU A 29 11.51 -9.40 -3.32
CA GLU A 29 12.04 -8.09 -2.96
C GLU A 29 11.07 -7.47 -1.94
N ALA A 30 11.61 -6.90 -0.87
CA ALA A 30 10.79 -6.18 0.10
C ALA A 30 10.10 -5.02 -0.64
N THR A 31 8.80 -5.16 -0.86
CA THR A 31 7.97 -4.11 -1.44
C THR A 31 7.54 -3.16 -0.34
N TYR A 32 7.65 -1.86 -0.58
CA TYR A 32 7.31 -0.83 0.38
C TYR A 32 6.08 -0.07 -0.05
N ALA A 33 5.26 0.34 0.91
CA ALA A 33 4.18 1.28 0.70
C ALA A 33 4.29 2.45 1.69
N HIS A 34 3.56 3.53 1.40
CA HIS A 34 3.34 4.56 2.41
C HIS A 34 2.59 3.97 3.62
N PRO A 35 2.73 4.54 4.83
CA PRO A 35 1.91 4.20 5.98
C PRO A 35 0.42 4.19 5.67
N ALA A 36 -0.37 3.31 6.30
CA ALA A 36 -1.81 3.13 6.02
C ALA A 36 -2.59 4.46 5.96
N ASP A 37 -2.32 5.35 6.92
CA ASP A 37 -2.93 6.66 7.13
C ASP A 37 -2.29 7.80 6.31
N SER A 38 -1.19 7.53 5.61
CA SER A 38 -0.46 8.56 4.86
C SER A 38 -1.31 9.17 3.76
N LEU A 39 -1.50 10.48 3.79
CA LEU A 39 -2.22 11.28 2.79
C LEU A 39 -1.40 11.49 1.49
N ASP A 40 -0.11 11.17 1.51
CA ASP A 40 0.79 11.34 0.37
C ASP A 40 0.60 10.24 -0.69
N CYS A 41 0.09 9.08 -0.27
CA CYS A 41 -0.20 7.98 -1.16
C CYS A 41 -1.42 8.31 -2.03
N ARG A 42 -1.19 8.41 -3.36
CA ARG A 42 -2.23 8.66 -4.36
C ARG A 42 -2.25 7.55 -5.42
N PRO A 43 -2.86 6.38 -5.11
CA PRO A 43 -2.94 5.28 -6.06
C PRO A 43 -3.74 5.68 -7.30
N LEU A 44 -3.22 5.36 -8.48
CA LEU A 44 -3.91 5.62 -9.75
C LEU A 44 -4.91 4.51 -10.10
N VAL A 45 -4.67 3.30 -9.60
CA VAL A 45 -5.53 2.14 -9.85
C VAL A 45 -6.77 2.19 -8.94
N PRO A 46 -8.00 2.13 -9.47
CA PRO A 46 -9.22 2.24 -8.67
C PRO A 46 -9.31 1.25 -7.51
N ALA A 47 -8.92 -0.01 -7.73
CA ALA A 47 -8.93 -1.03 -6.68
C ALA A 47 -8.00 -0.69 -5.50
N LYS A 48 -6.79 -0.21 -5.78
CA LYS A 48 -5.83 0.21 -4.74
C LYS A 48 -6.31 1.47 -4.01
N ARG A 49 -6.97 2.38 -4.71
CA ARG A 49 -7.59 3.56 -4.08
C ARG A 49 -8.69 3.15 -3.11
N ILE A 50 -9.60 2.25 -3.52
CA ILE A 50 -10.67 1.74 -2.65
C ILE A 50 -10.08 1.07 -1.41
N PHE A 51 -9.08 0.19 -1.58
CA PHE A 51 -8.41 -0.47 -0.46
C PHE A 51 -7.78 0.53 0.52
N ARG A 52 -7.17 1.61 0.00
CA ARG A 52 -6.63 2.68 0.84
C ARG A 52 -7.70 3.47 1.59
N ASP A 53 -8.81 3.80 0.93
CA ASP A 53 -9.93 4.48 1.57
C ASP A 53 -10.53 3.60 2.68
N GLU A 54 -10.58 2.27 2.49
CA GLU A 54 -11.02 1.31 3.51
C GLU A 54 -10.04 1.24 4.69
N LEU A 55 -8.72 1.19 4.44
CA LEU A 55 -7.70 1.21 5.49
C LEU A 55 -7.74 2.49 6.34
N ARG A 56 -8.06 3.64 5.73
CA ARG A 56 -8.23 4.91 6.45
C ARG A 56 -9.53 4.99 7.24
N GLY A 57 -10.47 4.07 7.02
CA GLY A 57 -11.82 4.14 7.58
C GLY A 57 -12.73 5.17 6.90
N ASP A 58 -12.31 5.72 5.75
CA ASP A 58 -13.08 6.68 4.94
C ASP A 58 -14.23 6.00 4.18
N ARG A 59 -14.24 4.67 4.13
CA ARG A 59 -15.36 3.85 3.64
C ARG A 59 -15.68 2.76 4.66
N PRO A 60 -16.97 2.44 4.91
CA PRO A 60 -17.32 1.25 5.66
C PRO A 60 -16.82 0.03 4.89
N ALA A 61 -15.98 -0.79 5.53
CA ALA A 61 -15.40 -2.00 4.94
C ALA A 61 -16.48 -2.83 4.26
N ARG A 62 -16.45 -2.92 2.93
CA ARG A 62 -17.38 -3.75 2.16
C ARG A 62 -16.78 -5.14 1.98
N TYR A 63 -16.46 -5.79 3.08
CA TYR A 63 -16.17 -7.23 3.08
C TYR A 63 -17.35 -7.93 3.77
N ARG A 64 -18.21 -8.52 2.95
CA ARG A 64 -19.25 -9.48 3.34
C ARG A 64 -19.18 -10.66 2.39
#